data_AF-A0A8S3KAM7-F1
#
_entry.id   AF-A0A8S3KAM7-F1
#
_cell.length_a   1.000
_cell.length_b   1.000
_cell.length_c   1.000
_cell.angle_alpha   90.00
_cell.angle_beta   90.00
_cell.angle_gamma   90.00
#
_symmetry.space_group_name_H-M   'P 1'
#
loop_
_entity.id
_entity.type
_entity.pdbx_description
1 polymer ?
#
loop_
_entity_poly.entity_id
_entity_poly.type
_entity_poly.pdbx_seq_one_letter_code
_entity_poly.pdbx_strand_id
1 'polypeptide(L)'
;MYQCNNSPRCISVIGILDGQFDCPENDDEDIIQLYDKNLTDKLRHHFKCDVAKTYIHQSLLDNGECDCILDTYNWCEDEGINIQHVRKNISFQTTCDGFT
;
A
#
# COMPACT_ATOMS: atom_id res chain seq x y z
N MET A 1 -10.93 -8.21 -0.45
CA MET A 1 -11.66 -7.11 -1.12
C MET A 1 -11.93 -5.97 -0.15
N TYR A 2 -12.04 -4.76 -0.68
CA TYR A 2 -12.40 -3.52 0.00
C TYR A 2 -13.64 -2.93 -0.66
N GLN A 3 -14.56 -2.39 0.13
CA GLN A 3 -15.75 -1.71 -0.37
C GLN A 3 -15.57 -0.21 -0.20
N CYS A 4 -15.69 0.52 -1.30
CA CYS A 4 -15.61 1.96 -1.35
C CYS A 4 -16.71 2.60 -0.50
N ASN A 5 -16.41 3.74 0.10
CA ASN A 5 -17.40 4.50 0.85
C ASN A 5 -18.51 5.02 -0.07
N ASN A 6 -19.74 5.02 0.45
CA ASN A 6 -20.94 5.51 -0.25
C ASN A 6 -21.18 4.89 -1.64
N SER A 7 -20.58 3.73 -1.92
CA SER A 7 -20.62 3.08 -3.22
C SER A 7 -20.73 1.56 -3.08
N PRO A 8 -21.46 0.89 -3.98
CA PRO A 8 -21.45 -0.57 -4.07
C PRO A 8 -20.16 -1.11 -4.72
N ARG A 9 -19.24 -0.24 -5.15
CA ARG A 9 -17.98 -0.65 -5.80
C ARG A 9 -17.07 -1.34 -4.78
N CYS A 10 -16.57 -2.50 -5.20
CA CYS A 10 -15.57 -3.26 -4.44
C CYS A 10 -14.30 -3.38 -5.27
N ILE A 11 -13.17 -3.17 -4.62
CA ILE A 11 -11.84 -3.25 -5.23
C ILE A 11 -11.01 -4.34 -4.53
N SER A 12 -9.90 -4.71 -5.17
CA SER A 12 -8.93 -5.59 -4.53
C SER A 12 -8.19 -4.83 -3.43
N VAL A 13 -7.77 -5.53 -2.39
CA VAL A 13 -7.03 -4.92 -1.27
C VAL A 13 -5.64 -4.44 -1.71
N ILE A 14 -5.13 -4.98 -2.81
CA ILE A 14 -3.84 -4.56 -3.39
C ILE A 14 -3.91 -3.16 -4.00
N GLY A 15 -5.08 -2.70 -4.44
CA GLY A 15 -5.31 -1.34 -4.97
C GLY A 15 -5.73 -0.37 -3.88
N ILE A 16 -5.22 -0.56 -2.66
CA ILE A 16 -5.40 0.38 -1.55
C ILE A 16 -4.04 1.00 -1.33
N LEU A 17 -3.94 2.33 -1.22
CA LEU A 17 -2.66 3.03 -1.06
C LEU A 17 -1.64 2.62 -2.15
N ASP A 18 -2.12 2.44 -3.38
CA ASP A 18 -1.31 2.09 -4.54
C ASP A 18 -1.00 3.31 -5.44
N GLY A 19 -1.48 4.49 -5.05
CA GLY A 19 -1.34 5.75 -5.78
C GLY A 19 -2.44 5.97 -6.83
N GLN A 20 -3.39 5.05 -7.00
CA GLN A 20 -4.50 5.18 -7.93
C GLN A 20 -5.84 5.36 -7.21
N PHE A 21 -6.66 6.29 -7.71
CA PHE A 21 -8.01 6.49 -7.21
C PHE A 21 -8.99 5.51 -7.87
N ASP A 22 -9.13 4.31 -7.31
CA ASP A 22 -10.10 3.31 -7.75
C ASP A 22 -11.50 3.56 -7.19
N CYS A 23 -11.63 4.15 -5.99
CA CYS A 23 -12.92 4.48 -5.40
C CYS A 23 -13.47 5.86 -5.84
N PRO A 24 -14.81 6.03 -5.95
CA PRO A 24 -15.40 7.31 -6.36
C PRO A 24 -15.13 8.46 -5.41
N GLU A 25 -15.00 8.15 -4.12
CA GLU A 25 -14.71 9.11 -3.04
C GLU A 25 -13.22 9.11 -2.67
N ASN A 26 -12.38 8.42 -3.45
CA ASN A 26 -10.94 8.30 -3.25
C ASN A 26 -10.54 7.75 -1.86
N ASP A 27 -11.43 7.01 -1.21
CA ASP A 27 -11.26 6.52 0.15
C ASP A 27 -10.30 5.32 0.25
N ASP A 28 -9.99 4.70 -0.88
CA ASP A 28 -8.94 3.70 -1.06
C ASP A 28 -7.53 4.27 -0.95
N GLU A 29 -7.35 5.57 -1.17
CA GLU A 29 -6.08 6.28 -1.01
C GLU A 29 -6.05 7.18 0.24
N ASP A 30 -7.12 7.19 1.04
CA ASP A 30 -7.21 7.97 2.29
C ASP A 30 -6.89 7.11 3.51
N ILE A 31 -5.66 7.26 3.99
CA ILE A 31 -5.16 6.47 5.12
C ILE A 31 -5.97 6.65 6.42
N ILE A 32 -6.53 7.84 6.65
CA ILE A 32 -7.30 8.12 7.87
C ILE A 32 -8.56 7.26 7.87
N GLN A 33 -9.26 7.21 6.74
CA GLN A 33 -10.47 6.41 6.58
C GLN A 33 -10.20 4.89 6.62
N LEU A 34 -9.03 4.46 6.13
CA LEU A 34 -8.64 3.05 6.15
C LEU A 34 -8.31 2.54 7.57
N TYR A 35 -7.73 3.39 8.43
CA TYR A 35 -7.47 3.06 9.83
C TYR A 35 -8.76 2.81 10.61
N ASP A 36 -9.80 3.63 10.40
CA ASP A 36 -11.10 3.46 11.06
C ASP A 36 -11.79 2.14 10.68
N LYS A 37 -11.48 1.61 9.49
CA LYS A 37 -11.99 0.32 9.00
C LYS A 37 -11.15 -0.89 9.45
N ASN A 38 -10.14 -0.69 10.30
CA ASN A 38 -9.28 -1.73 10.88
C ASN A 38 -8.63 -2.64 9.83
N LEU A 39 -8.17 -2.04 8.72
CA LEU A 39 -7.57 -2.75 7.58
C LEU A 39 -6.15 -3.30 7.83
N THR A 40 -5.67 -3.32 9.07
CA THR A 40 -4.30 -3.69 9.43
C THR A 40 -3.91 -5.10 8.91
N ASP A 41 -4.85 -6.05 8.93
CA ASP A 41 -4.61 -7.42 8.41
C ASP A 41 -4.56 -7.47 6.87
N LYS A 42 -5.23 -6.51 6.22
CA LYS A 42 -5.30 -6.37 4.77
C LYS A 42 -4.08 -5.66 4.18
N LEU A 43 -3.41 -4.82 4.97
CA LEU A 43 -2.19 -4.10 4.61
C LEU A 43 -0.90 -4.93 4.78
N ARG A 44 -0.99 -6.27 4.90
CA ARG A 44 0.19 -7.16 5.01
C ARG A 44 1.14 -7.11 3.82
N HIS A 45 0.62 -6.74 2.65
CA HIS A 45 1.39 -6.59 1.41
C HIS A 45 1.83 -5.16 1.16
N HIS A 46 1.67 -4.28 2.16
CA HIS A 46 2.08 -2.89 2.11
C HIS A 46 3.34 -2.70 2.92
N PHE A 47 4.15 -1.76 2.48
CA PHE A 47 5.28 -1.27 3.25
C PHE A 47 4.80 -0.17 4.19
N LYS A 48 5.35 -0.14 5.40
CA LYS A 48 5.02 0.86 6.40
C LYS A 48 6.15 1.89 6.46
N CYS A 49 5.85 3.14 6.10
CA CYS A 49 6.73 4.28 6.33
C CYS A 49 6.72 4.58 7.84
N ASP A 50 7.85 4.42 8.53
CA ASP A 50 7.88 4.52 9.99
C ASP A 50 7.84 5.97 10.48
N VAL A 51 8.39 6.92 9.72
CA VAL A 51 8.36 8.36 10.03
C VAL A 51 6.97 8.92 9.79
N ALA A 52 6.42 8.69 8.61
CA ALA A 52 5.09 9.18 8.23
C ALA A 52 3.95 8.42 8.92
N LYS A 53 4.23 7.23 9.46
CA LYS A 53 3.24 6.26 9.97
C LYS A 53 2.18 5.91 8.92
N THR A 54 2.56 6.03 7.65
CA THR A 54 1.74 5.70 6.49
C THR A 54 2.07 4.32 5.95
N TYR A 55 1.16 3.76 5.15
CA TYR A 55 1.41 2.54 4.39
C TYR A 55 1.41 2.90 2.91
N ILE A 56 2.28 2.26 2.14
CA ILE A 56 2.33 2.36 0.69
C ILE A 56 2.39 0.95 0.10
N HIS A 57 1.89 0.79 -1.11
CA HIS A 57 2.00 -0.50 -1.78
C HIS A 57 3.47 -0.87 -2.03
N GLN A 58 3.84 -2.15 -1.88
CA GLN A 58 5.23 -2.58 -2.05
C GLN A 58 5.81 -2.36 -3.46
N SER A 59 4.95 -2.17 -4.48
CA SER A 59 5.42 -1.84 -5.84
C SER A 59 6.06 -0.46 -5.93
N LEU A 60 5.69 0.44 -5.02
CA LEU A 60 6.16 1.81 -4.95
C LEU A 60 7.56 1.93 -4.34
N LEU A 61 8.08 0.87 -3.73
CA LEU A 61 9.44 0.86 -3.18
C LEU A 61 10.49 0.90 -4.29
N ASP A 62 11.50 1.76 -4.17
CA ASP A 62 12.64 1.88 -5.10
C ASP A 62 12.13 2.09 -6.54
N ASN A 63 11.20 3.02 -6.70
CA ASN A 63 10.55 3.41 -7.96
C ASN A 63 11.08 4.74 -8.54
N GLY A 64 11.93 5.47 -7.78
CA GLY A 64 12.52 6.76 -8.13
C GLY A 64 11.70 7.98 -7.73
N GLU A 65 10.50 7.80 -7.17
CA GLU A 65 9.64 8.83 -6.59
C GLU A 65 9.56 8.63 -5.07
N CYS A 66 9.23 9.69 -4.33
CA CYS A 66 9.09 9.57 -2.88
C CYS A 66 7.62 9.44 -2.53
N ASP A 67 7.16 8.19 -2.39
CA ASP A 67 5.79 7.84 -2.04
C ASP A 67 5.57 7.87 -0.52
N CYS A 68 6.61 7.62 0.28
CA CYS A 68 6.59 8.04 1.67
C CYS A 68 6.75 9.57 1.77
N ILE A 69 6.12 10.19 2.77
CA ILE A 69 6.36 11.61 3.06
C ILE A 69 7.85 11.79 3.41
N LEU A 70 8.51 12.76 2.77
CA LEU A 70 9.88 13.15 3.10
C LEU A 70 10.00 13.47 4.58
N ASP A 71 11.01 12.90 5.24
CA ASP A 71 11.30 13.24 6.61
C ASP A 71 11.92 14.65 6.74
N THR A 72 12.19 15.07 7.97
CA THR A 72 12.82 16.37 8.27
C THR A 72 14.23 16.55 7.70
N TYR A 73 14.87 15.47 7.25
CA TYR A 73 16.19 15.46 6.63
C TYR A 73 16.13 15.29 5.11
N ASN A 74 14.94 15.37 4.52
CA ASN A 74 14.69 15.14 3.10
C ASN A 74 15.12 13.73 2.66
N TRP A 75 15.08 12.78 3.60
CA TRP A 75 15.27 11.36 3.36
C TRP A 75 13.94 10.72 2.98
N CYS A 76 14.02 9.82 2.01
CA CYS A 76 12.90 9.09 1.48
C CYS A 76 12.98 7.63 1.93
N GLU A 77 12.05 7.22 2.79
CA GLU A 77 12.06 5.90 3.44
C GLU A 77 11.80 4.73 2.49
N ASP A 78 11.13 4.98 1.36
CA ASP A 78 10.75 4.02 0.31
C ASP A 78 11.77 3.93 -0.84
N GLU A 79 12.71 4.89 -0.93
CA GLU A 79 13.78 4.95 -1.94
C GLU A 79 15.21 4.72 -1.38
N GLY A 80 15.31 4.44 -0.09
CA GLY A 80 16.56 4.12 0.60
C GLY A 80 17.18 2.75 0.23
N ILE A 81 18.51 2.67 0.33
CA ILE A 81 19.32 1.46 0.05
C ILE A 81 18.86 0.22 0.84
N ASN A 82 18.26 0.41 2.03
CA ASN A 82 17.86 -0.70 2.91
C ASN A 82 16.68 -1.53 2.34
N ILE A 83 15.92 -0.96 1.41
CA ILE A 83 14.62 -1.47 0.95
C ILE A 83 14.80 -2.48 -0.19
N GLN A 84 15.96 -2.43 -0.86
CA GLN A 84 16.36 -3.47 -1.82
C GLN A 84 16.39 -4.88 -1.22
N HIS A 85 16.59 -5.00 0.11
CA HIS A 85 16.47 -6.28 0.81
C HIS A 85 15.01 -6.72 1.02
N VAL A 86 14.08 -5.77 1.14
CA VAL A 86 12.64 -6.06 1.29
C VAL A 86 12.06 -6.57 -0.03
N ARG A 87 12.42 -5.96 -1.17
CA ARG A 87 12.04 -6.43 -2.52
C ARG A 87 12.47 -7.87 -2.81
N LYS A 88 13.66 -8.29 -2.33
CA LYS A 88 14.19 -9.65 -2.55
C LYS A 88 13.42 -10.76 -1.81
N ASN A 89 12.62 -10.41 -0.79
CA ASN A 89 11.80 -11.37 -0.04
C ASN A 89 10.40 -11.56 -0.63
N ILE A 90 10.08 -10.92 -1.76
CA ILE A 90 8.85 -11.20 -2.51
C ILE A 90 9.04 -12.51 -3.27
N SER A 91 8.99 -13.62 -2.52
CA SER A 91 8.61 -14.91 -3.10
C SER A 91 7.11 -14.81 -3.33
N PHE A 92 6.69 -14.57 -4.57
CA PHE A 92 5.37 -14.98 -4.99
C PHE A 92 5.33 -16.49 -4.81
N GLN A 93 4.88 -16.97 -3.64
CA GLN A 93 4.37 -18.32 -3.55
C GLN A 93 3.17 -18.35 -4.48
N THR A 94 3.41 -18.87 -5.67
CA THR A 94 2.42 -19.14 -6.68
C THR A 94 1.40 -20.12 -6.08
N THR A 95 0.36 -19.61 -5.44
CA THR A 95 -0.90 -20.34 -5.35
C THR A 95 -1.77 -19.83 -6.47
N CYS A 96 -1.59 -20.42 -7.65
CA CYS A 96 -2.58 -20.36 -8.70
C CYS A 96 -3.90 -20.93 -8.16
N ASP A 97 -4.97 -20.27 -8.57
CA ASP A 97 -6.35 -20.47 -8.22
C ASP A 97 -6.79 -21.94 -8.35
N GLY A 98 -7.39 -22.46 -7.28
CA GLY A 98 -8.20 -23.68 -7.33
C GLY A 98 -9.53 -23.39 -8.03
N PHE A 99 -9.51 -23.26 -9.36
CA PHE A 99 -10.68 -23.49 -10.18
C PHE A 99 -10.67 -24.96 -10.64
N THR A 100 -11.56 -25.76 -10.04
CA THR A 100 -12.05 -27.03 -10.59
C THR A 100 -13.56 -27.07 -10.43
#